data_AF-A0A5C6VK43-F1
#
_entry.id   AF-A0A5C6VK43-F1
#
_cell.length_a   1.000
_cell.length_b   1.000
_cell.length_c   1.000
_cell.angle_alpha   90.00
_cell.angle_beta   90.00
_cell.angle_gamma   90.00
#
_symmetry.space_group_name_H-M   'P 1'
#
loop_
_entity.id
_entity.type
_entity.pdbx_description
1 polymer ?
#
loop_
_entity_poly.entity_id
_entity_poly.type
_entity_poly.pdbx_seq_one_letter_code
_entity_poly.pdbx_strand_id
1 'polypeptide(L)'
;MRQLTRYSEAFKRQVIKEYLTTDLTSEEICKKYNIGYLNNIYRWRKKYESEFDVWDMDYKAKFTVMSKEQKKSAKELQHENELLKKALKDAELKNYGFKRLIENWEKELGRKLPKK
;
A
#
# COMPACT_ATOMS: atom_id res chain seq x y z
N MET A 1 -11.48 11.10 25.01
CA MET A 1 -12.24 9.88 25.32
C MET A 1 -12.85 9.36 24.03
N ARG A 2 -12.61 8.09 23.64
CA ARG A 2 -13.25 7.50 22.46
C ARG A 2 -14.68 7.16 22.82
N GLN A 3 -15.66 7.91 22.31
CA GLN A 3 -17.06 7.55 22.45
C GLN A 3 -17.32 6.33 21.57
N LEU A 4 -17.61 5.18 22.18
CA LEU A 4 -18.16 4.04 21.45
C LEU A 4 -19.63 4.34 21.18
N THR A 5 -19.91 4.99 20.05
CA THR A 5 -21.28 5.10 19.55
C THR A 5 -21.82 3.69 19.29
N ARG A 6 -22.80 3.27 20.10
CA ARG A 6 -23.49 1.99 19.94
C ARG A 6 -24.56 2.16 18.86
N TYR A 7 -24.22 1.76 17.64
CA TYR A 7 -25.18 1.66 16.55
C TYR A 7 -26.04 0.40 16.72
N SER A 8 -27.35 0.53 16.54
CA SER A 8 -28.28 -0.60 16.55
C SER A 8 -28.00 -1.54 15.39
N GLU A 9 -28.34 -2.83 15.51
CA GLU A 9 -28.11 -3.77 14.42
C GLU A 9 -28.93 -3.42 13.17
N ALA A 10 -30.18 -2.97 13.34
CA ALA A 10 -31.01 -2.51 12.24
C ALA A 10 -30.37 -1.34 11.47
N PHE A 11 -29.80 -0.37 12.19
CA PHE A 11 -29.09 0.75 11.55
C PHE A 11 -27.88 0.28 10.76
N LYS A 12 -27.05 -0.60 11.34
CA LYS A 12 -25.88 -1.15 10.64
C LYS A 12 -26.27 -1.85 9.34
N ARG A 13 -27.36 -2.63 9.39
CA ARG A 13 -27.92 -3.34 8.23
C ARG A 13 -28.40 -2.38 7.16
N GLN A 14 -29.14 -1.33 7.53
CA GLN A 14 -29.59 -0.30 6.59
C GLN A 14 -28.41 0.39 5.89
N VAL A 15 -27.41 0.80 6.67
CA VAL A 15 -26.21 1.47 6.14
C VAL A 15 -25.45 0.55 5.17
N ILE A 16 -25.31 -0.74 5.49
CA ILE A 16 -24.64 -1.70 4.61
C ILE A 16 -25.47 -2.02 3.37
N LYS A 17 -26.79 -2.13 3.49
CA LYS A 17 -27.67 -2.30 2.34
C LYS A 17 -27.48 -1.15 1.35
N GLU A 18 -27.53 0.09 1.84
CA GLU A 18 -27.34 1.26 0.98
C GLU A 18 -25.93 1.31 0.38
N TYR A 19 -24.91 1.02 1.19
CA TYR A 19 -23.53 0.94 0.73
C TYR A 19 -23.34 -0.10 -0.40
N LEU A 20 -24.08 -1.21 -0.37
CA LEU A 20 -23.99 -2.28 -1.38
C LEU A 20 -24.86 -1.99 -2.62
N THR A 21 -25.92 -1.19 -2.49
CA THR A 21 -26.84 -0.87 -3.60
C THR A 21 -26.50 0.43 -4.32
N THR A 22 -25.59 1.24 -3.77
CA THR A 22 -25.22 2.55 -4.32
C THR A 22 -23.71 2.59 -4.59
N ASP A 23 -23.27 3.43 -5.52
CA ASP A 23 -21.85 3.66 -5.83
C ASP A 23 -21.15 4.59 -4.82
N LEU A 24 -21.74 4.79 -3.63
CA LEU A 24 -21.17 5.66 -2.61
C LEU A 24 -19.94 5.02 -1.97
N THR A 25 -18.90 5.82 -1.83
CA THR A 25 -17.70 5.44 -1.09
C THR A 25 -18.00 5.30 0.40
N SER A 26 -17.16 4.53 1.11
CA SER A 26 -17.27 4.39 2.57
C SER A 26 -17.20 5.74 3.29
N GLU A 27 -16.49 6.72 2.71
CA GLU A 27 -16.39 8.08 3.26
C GLU A 27 -17.68 8.87 3.09
N GLU A 28 -18.30 8.80 1.93
CA GLU A 28 -19.59 9.47 1.66
C GLU A 28 -20.71 8.88 2.52
N ILE A 29 -20.74 7.56 2.68
CA ILE A 29 -21.69 6.89 3.58
C ILE A 29 -21.44 7.29 5.04
N CYS A 30 -20.18 7.36 5.47
CA CYS A 30 -19.86 7.85 6.80
C CYS A 30 -20.29 9.30 7.04
N LYS A 31 -20.10 10.19 6.05
CA LYS A 31 -20.56 11.58 6.12
C LYS A 31 -22.09 11.65 6.17
N LYS A 32 -22.78 10.91 5.29
CA LYS A 32 -24.25 10.86 5.21
C LYS A 32 -24.90 10.43 6.51
N TYR A 33 -24.33 9.44 7.17
CA TYR A 33 -24.88 8.84 8.39
C TYR A 33 -24.20 9.33 9.68
N ASN A 34 -23.33 10.34 9.59
CA ASN A 34 -22.51 10.86 10.69
C ASN A 34 -21.80 9.76 11.49
N ILE A 35 -21.21 8.80 10.77
CA ILE A 35 -20.46 7.68 11.34
C ILE A 35 -19.03 8.12 11.54
N GLY A 36 -18.59 8.24 12.79
CA GLY A 36 -17.29 8.81 13.14
C GLY A 36 -16.07 8.01 12.69
N TYR A 37 -16.23 6.78 12.17
CA TYR A 37 -15.11 5.93 11.76
C TYR A 37 -15.41 5.12 10.50
N LEU A 38 -14.57 5.30 9.47
CA LEU A 38 -14.61 4.52 8.22
C LEU A 38 -14.51 3.01 8.46
N ASN A 39 -13.72 2.61 9.47
CA ASN A 39 -13.52 1.20 9.82
C ASN A 39 -14.81 0.52 10.33
N ASN A 40 -15.82 1.30 10.78
CA ASN A 40 -17.11 0.74 11.16
C ASN A 40 -17.83 0.14 9.94
N ILE A 41 -17.80 0.82 8.80
CA ILE A 41 -18.41 0.33 7.55
C ILE A 41 -17.75 -0.97 7.11
N TYR A 42 -16.42 -1.04 7.16
CA TYR A 42 -15.70 -2.26 6.83
C TYR A 42 -16.10 -3.45 7.73
N ARG A 43 -16.17 -3.22 9.05
CA ARG A 43 -16.56 -4.24 10.02
C ARG A 43 -18.01 -4.69 9.86
N TRP A 44 -18.92 -3.75 9.61
CA TRP A 44 -20.34 -4.07 9.42
C TRP A 44 -20.58 -4.77 8.10
N ARG A 45 -19.89 -4.36 7.03
CA ARG A 45 -19.92 -5.07 5.74
C ARG A 45 -19.56 -6.53 5.95
N LYS A 46 -18.38 -6.81 6.51
CA LYS A 46 -17.95 -8.21 6.75
C LYS A 46 -18.94 -9.03 7.58
N LYS A 47 -19.71 -8.39 8.47
CA LYS A 47 -20.71 -9.06 9.31
C LYS A 47 -22.05 -9.29 8.60
N TYR A 48 -22.52 -8.34 7.80
CA TYR A 48 -23.88 -8.31 7.26
C TYR A 48 -23.96 -8.51 5.74
N GLU A 49 -22.83 -8.49 5.02
CA GLU A 49 -22.74 -8.62 3.56
C GLU A 49 -23.29 -9.95 3.06
N SER A 50 -23.11 -11.05 3.80
CA SER A 50 -23.69 -12.35 3.42
C SER A 50 -25.21 -12.41 3.55
N GLU A 51 -25.82 -11.46 4.26
CA GLU A 51 -27.27 -11.40 4.45
C GLU A 51 -27.98 -10.62 3.35
N PHE A 52 -27.21 -9.84 2.58
CA PHE A 52 -27.68 -9.14 1.41
C PHE A 52 -27.22 -9.96 0.21
N ASP A 53 -28.16 -10.59 -0.50
CA ASP A 53 -27.90 -11.36 -1.74
C ASP A 53 -27.58 -10.43 -2.93
N VAL A 54 -26.83 -9.35 -2.65
CA VAL A 54 -26.41 -8.30 -3.56
C VAL A 54 -25.00 -8.62 -4.06
N TRP A 55 -24.72 -9.92 -4.24
CA TRP A 55 -23.56 -10.38 -5.01
C TRP A 55 -23.83 -10.12 -6.48
N ASP A 56 -23.79 -8.85 -6.87
CA ASP A 56 -23.63 -8.53 -8.27
C ASP A 56 -22.28 -9.10 -8.72
N MET A 57 -22.33 -9.92 -9.77
CA MET A 57 -21.16 -10.59 -10.34
C MET A 57 -20.04 -9.59 -10.67
N ASP A 58 -20.42 -8.35 -11.01
CA ASP A 58 -19.53 -7.24 -11.31
C ASP A 58 -18.66 -6.83 -10.11
N TYR A 59 -19.20 -6.86 -8.89
CA TYR A 59 -18.44 -6.46 -7.69
C TYR A 59 -17.37 -7.51 -7.31
N LYS A 60 -17.69 -8.81 -7.47
CA LYS A 60 -16.72 -9.90 -7.29
C LYS A 60 -15.63 -9.86 -8.37
N ALA A 61 -15.99 -9.53 -9.62
CA ALA A 61 -15.05 -9.38 -10.71
C ALA A 61 -14.07 -8.21 -10.43
N LYS A 62 -14.57 -7.02 -10.09
CA LYS A 62 -13.73 -5.85 -9.75
C LYS A 62 -12.77 -6.13 -8.59
N PHE A 63 -13.24 -6.75 -7.52
CA PHE A 63 -12.38 -7.08 -6.37
C PHE A 63 -11.29 -8.11 -6.72
N THR A 64 -11.63 -9.13 -7.50
CA THR A 64 -10.65 -10.15 -7.92
C THR A 64 -9.60 -9.59 -8.90
N VAL A 65 -9.99 -8.67 -9.79
CA VAL A 65 -9.07 -7.99 -10.72
C VAL A 65 -8.10 -7.09 -9.96
N MET A 66 -8.59 -6.21 -9.07
CA MET A 66 -7.73 -5.37 -8.23
C MET A 66 -6.75 -6.18 -7.38
N SER A 67 -7.18 -7.32 -6.82
CA SER A 67 -6.29 -8.19 -6.04
C SER A 67 -5.18 -8.82 -6.90
N LYS A 68 -5.43 -9.11 -8.18
CA LYS A 68 -4.43 -9.62 -9.12
C LYS A 68 -3.44 -8.53 -9.53
N GLU A 69 -3.92 -7.33 -9.82
CA GLU A 69 -3.08 -6.18 -10.20
C GLU A 69 -2.14 -5.77 -9.05
N GLN A 70 -2.65 -5.70 -7.81
CA GLN A 70 -1.83 -5.41 -6.63
C GLN A 70 -0.73 -6.45 -6.43
N LYS A 71 -1.02 -7.74 -6.65
CA LYS A 71 -0.02 -8.81 -6.57
C LYS A 71 1.02 -8.74 -7.69
N LYS A 72 0.60 -8.36 -8.90
CA LYS A 72 1.51 -8.18 -10.05
C LYS A 72 2.47 -7.01 -9.80
N SER A 73 1.94 -5.87 -9.40
CA SER A 73 2.73 -4.68 -9.07
C SER A 73 3.69 -4.93 -7.90
N ALA A 74 3.26 -5.66 -6.86
CA ALA A 74 4.14 -6.02 -5.75
C ALA A 74 5.33 -6.88 -6.19
N LYS A 75 5.12 -7.84 -7.12
CA LYS A 75 6.20 -8.66 -7.69
C LYS A 75 7.16 -7.83 -8.54
N GLU A 76 6.63 -6.93 -9.37
CA GLU A 76 7.44 -6.03 -10.21
C GLU A 76 8.32 -5.12 -9.36
N LEU A 77 7.75 -4.50 -8.31
CA LEU A 77 8.49 -3.67 -7.36
C LEU A 77 9.56 -4.46 -6.60
N GLN A 78 9.29 -5.72 -6.23
CA GLN A 78 10.28 -6.59 -5.61
C GLN A 78 11.46 -6.86 -6.56
N HIS A 79 11.16 -7.19 -7.81
CA HIS A 79 12.18 -7.44 -8.83
C HIS A 79 13.05 -6.20 -9.08
N GLU A 80 12.43 -5.02 -9.20
CA GLU A 80 13.15 -3.76 -9.38
C GLU A 80 14.07 -3.46 -8.19
N ASN A 81 13.59 -3.69 -6.96
CA ASN A 81 14.41 -3.54 -5.75
C ASN A 81 15.62 -4.48 -5.74
N GLU A 82 15.48 -5.71 -6.22
CA GLU A 82 16.61 -6.65 -6.33
C GLU A 82 17.65 -6.17 -7.34
N LEU A 83 17.22 -5.69 -8.51
CA LEU A 83 18.10 -5.13 -9.53
C LEU A 83 18.84 -3.89 -9.02
N LEU A 84 18.14 -2.97 -8.37
CA LEU A 84 18.71 -1.76 -7.79
C LEU A 84 19.75 -2.08 -6.71
N LYS A 85 19.47 -3.05 -5.83
CA LYS A 85 20.43 -3.50 -4.81
C LYS A 85 21.69 -4.08 -5.43
N LYS A 86 21.56 -4.85 -6.51
CA LYS A 86 22.72 -5.40 -7.23
C LYS A 86 23.55 -4.28 -7.88
N ALA A 87 22.91 -3.34 -8.56
CA ALA A 87 23.58 -2.20 -9.18
C ALA A 87 24.31 -1.33 -8.15
N LEU A 88 23.70 -1.12 -6.97
CA LEU A 88 24.31 -0.40 -5.87
C LEU A 88 25.58 -1.10 -5.39
N LYS A 89 25.52 -2.41 -5.16
CA LYS A 89 26.68 -3.20 -4.72
C LYS A 89 27.83 -3.14 -5.73
N ASP A 90 27.53 -3.21 -7.02
CA ASP A 90 28.54 -3.10 -8.08
C ASP A 90 29.17 -1.70 -8.12
N ALA A 91 28.37 -0.65 -7.91
CA ALA A 91 28.86 0.72 -7.83
C ALA A 91 29.74 0.96 -6.59
N GLU A 92 29.33 0.43 -5.43
CA GLU A 92 30.12 0.48 -4.19
C GLU A 92 31.47 -0.22 -4.34
N LEU A 93 31.49 -1.38 -4.99
CA LEU A 93 32.74 -2.13 -5.22
C LEU A 93 33.70 -1.34 -6.13
N LYS A 94 33.19 -0.73 -7.19
CA LYS A 94 33.98 0.16 -8.08
C LYS A 94 34.52 1.36 -7.31
N ASN A 95 33.68 2.02 -6.52
CA ASN A 95 34.10 3.16 -5.70
C ASN A 95 35.17 2.77 -4.69
N TYR A 96 35.05 1.61 -4.05
CA TYR A 96 36.06 1.09 -3.15
C TYR A 96 37.39 0.81 -3.87
N GLY A 97 37.34 0.18 -5.06
CA GLY A 97 38.51 -0.05 -5.89
C GLY A 97 39.22 1.25 -6.28
N PHE A 98 38.46 2.24 -6.75
CA PHE A 98 39.02 3.56 -7.09
C PHE A 98 39.61 4.27 -5.87
N LYS A 99 38.96 4.18 -4.71
CA LYS A 99 39.51 4.72 -3.46
C LYS A 99 40.85 4.10 -3.10
N ARG A 100 40.98 2.77 -3.20
CA ARG A 100 42.23 2.04 -2.96
C ARG A 100 43.33 2.43 -3.95
N LEU A 101 43.01 2.61 -5.23
CA LEU A 101 43.96 3.06 -6.25
C LEU A 101 44.47 4.47 -5.95
N ILE A 102 43.58 5.39 -5.60
CA ILE A 102 43.93 6.75 -5.20
C ILE A 102 44.86 6.72 -3.97
N GLU A 103 44.53 5.95 -2.94
CA GLU A 103 45.35 5.82 -1.73
C GLU A 103 46.75 5.27 -2.03
N ASN A 104 46.86 4.28 -2.91
CA ASN A 104 48.15 3.72 -3.31
C ASN A 104 48.98 4.74 -4.13
N TRP A 105 48.36 5.43 -5.09
CA TRP A 105 49.04 6.47 -5.87
C TRP A 105 49.50 7.65 -5.02
N GLU A 106 48.70 8.10 -4.05
CA GLU A 106 49.12 9.17 -3.13
C GLU A 106 50.32 8.75 -2.27
N LYS A 107 50.40 7.46 -1.88
CA LYS A 107 51.56 6.91 -1.17
C LYS A 107 52.81 6.84 -2.05
N GLU A 108 52.68 6.38 -3.29
CA GLU A 108 53.81 6.27 -4.24
C GLU A 108 54.38 7.64 -4.62
N LEU A 109 53.52 8.65 -4.79
CA LEU A 109 53.93 9.98 -5.21
C LEU A 109 54.39 10.88 -4.05
N GLY A 110 54.13 10.50 -2.79
CA GLY A 110 54.45 11.31 -1.60
C GLY A 110 53.71 12.65 -1.54
N ARG A 111 52.65 12.84 -2.35
CA ARG A 111 51.87 14.07 -2.47
C ARG A 111 50.41 13.75 -2.79
N LYS A 112 49.48 14.52 -2.22
CA LYS A 112 48.04 14.33 -2.43
C LYS A 112 47.59 14.76 -3.82
N LEU A 113 46.61 14.06 -4.38
CA LEU A 113 46.01 14.44 -5.66
C LEU A 113 45.15 15.70 -5.48
N PRO A 114 45.26 16.69 -6.39
CA PRO A 114 44.42 17.88 -6.34
C PRO A 114 42.97 17.49 -6.65
N LYS A 115 42.07 17.72 -5.69
CA LYS A 115 40.63 17.53 -5.90
C LYS A 115 40.11 18.69 -6.76
N LYS A 116 39.44 18.37 -7.86
CA LYS A 116 38.61 19.32 -8.60
C LYS A 116 37.23 19.41 -7.98
#